data_AF-A0A416KLI3-F1
#
_entry.id   AF-A0A416KLI3-F1
#
_cell.length_a   1.000
_cell.length_b   1.000
_cell.length_c   1.000
_cell.angle_alpha   90.00
_cell.angle_beta   90.00
_cell.angle_gamma   90.00
#
_symmetry.space_group_name_H-M   'P 1'
#
loop_
_entity.id
_entity.type
_entity.pdbx_description
1 polymer ?
#
loop_
_entity_poly.entity_id
_entity_poly.type
_entity_poly.pdbx_seq_one_letter_code
_entity_poly.pdbx_strand_id
1 'polypeptide(L)'
;MKLSQLKIDPEFQSKIPPLQFEEEQQLEQNIIAEGRLLNPIITWNGYILDGHTRYRILKKHGFIKFEVEEIQLANKYEALAWICKNQLGRRNLSPERKKFLLGKEYESNKLAVGGQPGNCNKVNRCDQNDHIDSEKRTCERIAVEHGVGSATVRRAEKYSRGIDAAEEAVPGAQEEILTGHIKATDEQIVALASIPKEERPAILEELKKKKSDRDDTVLERLKPSKPPPKPKSAPQKKKPTATENNTTSQAEQPETPVQETITESPPEEEIEPTSNAPPSFLQSIQGHKRHLSEEDKARLQASVDARYQDKAAATGSIMLCELQGATEEFIFRWNVIFQEHPDVLTDKTCRKTIFELLDRMTNYLKTIKEEKL
;
A
#
# COMPACT_ATOMS: atom_id res chain seq x y z
N MET A 1 -16.36 -21.28 12.68
CA MET A 1 -17.63 -21.21 11.90
C MET A 1 -17.57 -22.16 10.70
N LYS A 2 -18.69 -22.45 10.03
CA LYS A 2 -18.69 -23.05 8.67
C LYS A 2 -18.45 -21.95 7.63
N LEU A 3 -17.78 -22.27 6.52
CA LEU A 3 -17.44 -21.32 5.45
C LEU A 3 -18.69 -20.60 4.91
N SER A 4 -19.80 -21.31 4.74
CA SER A 4 -21.08 -20.79 4.26
C SER A 4 -21.83 -19.85 5.21
N GLN A 5 -21.33 -19.62 6.42
CA GLN A 5 -21.90 -18.65 7.38
C GLN A 5 -21.24 -17.27 7.27
N LEU A 6 -20.12 -17.15 6.55
CA LEU A 6 -19.34 -15.93 6.44
C LEU A 6 -19.96 -14.97 5.41
N LYS A 7 -20.08 -13.70 5.79
CA LYS A 7 -20.61 -12.61 4.97
C LYS A 7 -19.49 -11.71 4.47
N ILE A 8 -19.64 -11.20 3.26
CA ILE A 8 -18.81 -10.13 2.72
C ILE A 8 -19.60 -8.83 2.84
N ASP A 9 -18.98 -7.78 3.41
CA ASP A 9 -19.48 -6.41 3.31
C ASP A 9 -18.67 -5.69 2.20
N PRO A 10 -19.31 -5.14 1.16
CA PRO A 10 -18.60 -4.45 0.07
C PRO A 10 -17.76 -3.25 0.55
N GLU A 11 -18.14 -2.61 1.65
CA GLU A 11 -17.38 -1.50 2.23
C GLU A 11 -16.10 -2.00 2.93
N PHE A 12 -16.13 -3.19 3.53
CA PHE A 12 -14.94 -3.82 4.11
C PHE A 12 -14.02 -4.34 3.01
N GLN A 13 -14.57 -5.01 1.99
CA GLN A 13 -13.80 -5.52 0.87
C GLN A 13 -13.09 -4.39 0.11
N SER A 14 -13.76 -3.26 -0.14
CA SER A 14 -13.16 -2.13 -0.87
C SER A 14 -12.06 -1.36 -0.12
N LYS A 15 -11.82 -1.59 1.18
CA LYS A 15 -10.64 -1.06 1.88
C LYS A 15 -9.38 -1.91 1.70
N ILE A 16 -9.50 -3.10 1.12
CA ILE A 16 -8.39 -4.01 0.83
C ILE A 16 -8.22 -4.06 -0.69
N PRO A 17 -7.10 -3.57 -1.26
CA PRO A 17 -6.87 -3.68 -2.69
C PRO A 17 -6.84 -5.17 -3.08
N PRO A 18 -7.43 -5.55 -4.23
CA PRO A 18 -7.31 -6.92 -4.72
C PRO A 18 -5.84 -7.24 -5.00
N LEU A 19 -5.47 -8.51 -4.79
CA LEU A 19 -4.21 -9.06 -5.29
C LEU A 19 -4.24 -9.07 -6.82
N GLN A 20 -3.08 -8.95 -7.45
CA GLN A 20 -2.94 -9.24 -8.88
C GLN A 20 -3.19 -10.73 -9.16
N PHE A 21 -3.45 -11.09 -10.42
CA PHE A 21 -3.82 -12.45 -10.80
C PHE A 21 -2.73 -13.46 -10.42
N GLU A 22 -1.47 -13.12 -10.66
CA GLU A 22 -0.29 -13.92 -10.35
C GLU A 22 -0.08 -14.04 -8.83
N GLU A 23 -0.34 -12.97 -8.07
CA GLU A 23 -0.27 -12.99 -6.60
C GLU A 23 -1.35 -13.90 -6.00
N GLU A 24 -2.58 -13.87 -6.54
CA GLU A 24 -3.65 -14.78 -6.12
C GLU A 24 -3.37 -16.21 -6.54
N GLN A 25 -2.87 -16.46 -7.75
CA GLN A 25 -2.52 -17.80 -8.23
C GLN A 25 -1.40 -18.40 -7.38
N GLN A 26 -0.35 -17.64 -7.06
CA GLN A 26 0.72 -18.10 -6.18
C GLN A 26 0.22 -18.37 -4.76
N LEU A 27 -0.67 -17.52 -4.23
CA LEU A 27 -1.31 -17.74 -2.93
C LEU A 27 -2.20 -18.99 -2.92
N GLU A 28 -2.94 -19.24 -4.00
CA GLU A 28 -3.78 -20.42 -4.17
C GLU A 28 -2.94 -21.71 -4.24
N GLN A 29 -1.87 -21.72 -5.03
CA GLN A 29 -0.91 -22.83 -5.09
C GLN A 29 -0.30 -23.12 -3.71
N ASN A 30 0.13 -22.09 -2.97
CA ASN A 30 0.71 -22.25 -1.63
C ASN A 30 -0.30 -22.87 -0.65
N ILE A 31 -1.54 -22.37 -0.64
CA ILE A 31 -2.62 -22.85 0.23
C ILE A 31 -3.03 -24.29 -0.11
N ILE A 32 -3.03 -24.67 -1.39
CA ILE A 32 -3.25 -26.07 -1.83
C ILE A 32 -2.11 -26.98 -1.38
N ALA A 33 -0.85 -26.57 -1.60
CA ALA A 33 0.34 -27.37 -1.28
C ALA A 33 0.49 -27.66 0.23
N GLU A 34 0.11 -26.71 1.09
CA GLU A 34 0.13 -26.90 2.55
C GLU A 34 -1.11 -27.65 3.08
N GLY A 35 -2.20 -27.76 2.28
CA GLY A 35 -3.47 -28.40 2.66
C GLY A 35 -4.23 -27.73 3.81
N ARG A 36 -3.73 -26.60 4.33
CA ARG A 36 -4.29 -25.83 5.44
C ARG A 36 -4.01 -24.34 5.25
N LEU A 37 -4.85 -23.50 5.86
CA LEU A 37 -4.64 -22.06 5.91
C LEU A 37 -3.75 -21.68 7.11
N LEU A 38 -2.59 -21.05 6.87
CA LEU A 38 -1.71 -20.59 7.97
C LEU A 38 -2.30 -19.45 8.79
N ASN A 39 -2.87 -18.46 8.10
CA ASN A 39 -3.38 -17.23 8.71
C ASN A 39 -4.92 -17.32 8.74
N PRO A 40 -5.57 -17.25 9.91
CA PRO A 40 -7.02 -17.41 10.02
C PRO A 40 -7.78 -16.30 9.30
N ILE A 41 -9.02 -16.58 8.90
CA ILE A 41 -9.94 -15.53 8.42
C ILE A 41 -10.43 -14.76 9.64
N ILE A 42 -10.25 -13.44 9.64
CA ILE A 42 -10.65 -12.57 10.75
C ILE A 42 -12.07 -12.05 10.49
N THR A 43 -12.96 -12.19 11.46
CA THR A 43 -14.39 -11.84 11.33
C THR A 43 -14.91 -10.99 12.48
N TRP A 44 -16.03 -10.31 12.26
CA TRP A 44 -16.82 -9.61 13.28
C TRP A 44 -18.31 -9.75 12.95
N ASN A 45 -19.11 -10.26 13.89
CA ASN A 45 -20.53 -10.56 13.70
C ASN A 45 -20.81 -11.42 12.44
N GLY A 46 -19.90 -12.36 12.14
CA GLY A 46 -19.92 -13.18 10.93
C GLY A 46 -19.56 -12.47 9.61
N TYR A 47 -19.20 -11.18 9.61
CA TYR A 47 -18.65 -10.48 8.45
C TYR A 47 -17.13 -10.64 8.39
N ILE A 48 -16.56 -10.83 7.19
CA ILE A 48 -15.11 -10.93 6.97
C ILE A 48 -14.47 -9.53 7.06
N LEU A 49 -13.41 -9.41 7.86
CA LEU A 49 -12.59 -8.21 7.97
C LEU A 49 -11.27 -8.37 7.20
N ASP A 50 -10.57 -9.48 7.38
CA ASP A 50 -9.38 -9.83 6.60
C ASP A 50 -9.42 -11.31 6.16
N GLY A 51 -8.85 -11.58 4.99
CA GLY A 51 -8.88 -12.88 4.34
C GLY A 51 -9.88 -13.01 3.19
N HIS A 52 -10.39 -11.92 2.62
CA HIS A 52 -11.30 -11.94 1.47
C HIS A 52 -10.80 -12.83 0.30
N THR A 53 -9.53 -12.72 -0.11
CA THR A 53 -8.93 -13.60 -1.14
C THR A 53 -8.80 -15.05 -0.66
N ARG A 54 -8.37 -15.26 0.59
CA ARG A 54 -8.28 -16.59 1.21
C ARG A 54 -9.65 -17.29 1.24
N TYR A 55 -10.72 -16.56 1.54
CA TYR A 55 -12.10 -17.03 1.48
C TYR A 55 -12.54 -17.43 0.07
N ARG A 56 -12.16 -16.65 -0.96
CA ARG A 56 -12.41 -16.99 -2.38
C ARG A 56 -11.71 -18.31 -2.76
N ILE A 57 -10.46 -18.51 -2.34
CA ILE A 57 -9.69 -19.74 -2.54
C ILE A 57 -10.33 -20.93 -1.83
N LEU A 58 -10.68 -20.82 -0.54
CA LEU A 58 -11.37 -21.88 0.21
C LEU A 58 -12.73 -22.26 -0.40
N LYS A 59 -13.43 -21.31 -1.03
CA LYS A 59 -14.70 -21.58 -1.72
C LYS A 59 -14.52 -22.42 -2.99
N LYS A 60 -13.35 -22.37 -3.64
CA LYS A 60 -12.95 -23.33 -4.68
C LYS A 60 -12.57 -24.69 -4.06
N HIS A 61 -11.72 -24.66 -3.03
CA HIS A 61 -11.02 -25.83 -2.50
C HIS A 61 -11.57 -26.29 -1.13
N GLY A 62 -12.77 -26.89 -1.15
CA GLY A 62 -13.51 -27.29 0.06
C GLY A 62 -12.86 -28.39 0.93
N PHE A 63 -11.70 -28.93 0.55
CA PHE A 63 -10.92 -29.90 1.33
C PHE A 63 -9.91 -29.26 2.29
N ILE A 64 -9.64 -27.96 2.13
CA ILE A 64 -8.57 -27.25 2.85
C ILE A 64 -9.03 -26.89 4.26
N LYS A 65 -8.20 -27.23 5.26
CA LYS A 65 -8.49 -26.91 6.67
C LYS A 65 -8.24 -25.43 6.93
N PHE A 66 -9.19 -24.76 7.57
CA PHE A 66 -9.08 -23.32 7.88
C PHE A 66 -9.59 -23.01 9.28
N GLU A 67 -9.06 -21.93 9.83
CA GLU A 67 -9.47 -21.37 11.12
C GLU A 67 -10.13 -20.00 10.91
N VAL A 68 -11.03 -19.65 11.82
CA VAL A 68 -11.78 -18.38 11.82
C VAL A 68 -11.67 -17.77 13.20
N GLU A 69 -11.15 -16.55 13.28
CA GLU A 69 -11.00 -15.78 14.51
C GLU A 69 -12.04 -14.66 14.51
N GLU A 70 -12.92 -14.62 15.52
CA GLU A 70 -13.96 -13.61 15.62
C GLU A 70 -13.60 -12.55 16.68
N ILE A 71 -13.30 -11.34 16.23
CA ILE A 71 -12.96 -10.22 17.10
C ILE A 71 -14.22 -9.45 17.51
N GLN A 72 -14.21 -8.95 18.74
CA GLN A 72 -15.32 -8.18 19.31
C GLN A 72 -15.04 -6.68 19.17
N LEU A 73 -15.93 -5.99 18.44
CA LEU A 73 -15.90 -4.54 18.20
C LEU A 73 -17.31 -3.99 18.39
N ALA A 74 -17.45 -2.74 18.84
CA ALA A 74 -18.73 -2.16 19.22
C ALA A 74 -19.60 -1.73 18.02
N ASN A 75 -18.99 -1.37 16.88
CA ASN A 75 -19.71 -0.85 15.71
C ASN A 75 -18.93 -1.02 14.38
N LYS A 76 -19.62 -0.77 13.24
CA LYS A 76 -19.04 -0.92 11.89
C LYS A 76 -17.82 -0.02 11.65
N TYR A 77 -17.76 1.16 12.26
CA TYR A 77 -16.65 2.09 12.05
C TYR A 77 -15.38 1.67 12.82
N GLU A 78 -15.52 0.98 13.96
CA GLU A 78 -14.38 0.29 14.58
C GLU A 78 -13.86 -0.85 13.71
N ALA A 79 -14.75 -1.59 13.02
CA ALA A 79 -14.35 -2.62 12.07
C ALA A 79 -13.58 -2.03 10.86
N LEU A 80 -14.04 -0.90 10.31
CA LEU A 80 -13.32 -0.16 9.26
C LEU A 80 -11.96 0.35 9.74
N ALA A 81 -11.89 0.93 10.95
CA ALA A 81 -10.64 1.36 11.57
C ALA A 81 -9.66 0.20 11.75
N TRP A 82 -10.15 -0.96 12.24
CA TRP A 82 -9.36 -2.17 12.40
C TRP A 82 -8.81 -2.67 11.06
N ILE A 83 -9.62 -2.69 9.99
CA ILE A 83 -9.16 -3.08 8.65
C ILE A 83 -8.04 -2.17 8.17
N CYS A 84 -8.22 -0.84 8.24
CA CYS A 84 -7.19 0.12 7.83
C CYS A 84 -5.89 -0.06 8.63
N LYS A 85 -5.99 -0.23 9.96
CA LYS A 85 -4.84 -0.48 10.84
C LYS A 85 -4.11 -1.79 10.51
N ASN A 86 -4.83 -2.87 10.24
CA ASN A 86 -4.25 -4.16 9.84
C ASN A 86 -3.54 -4.07 8.48
N GLN A 87 -4.05 -3.28 7.53
CA GLN A 87 -3.34 -3.02 6.27
C GLN A 87 -2.10 -2.14 6.48
N LEU A 88 -2.14 -1.14 7.36
CA LEU A 88 -0.99 -0.28 7.70
C LEU A 88 0.18 -1.04 8.35
N GLY A 89 -0.10 -2.13 9.07
CA GLY A 89 0.93 -3.03 9.63
C GLY A 89 1.74 -3.80 8.57
N ARG A 90 1.35 -3.78 7.29
CA ARG A 90 2.05 -4.48 6.20
C ARG A 90 3.24 -3.66 5.71
N ARG A 91 4.41 -4.32 5.64
CA ARG A 91 5.70 -3.71 5.29
C ARG A 91 5.68 -3.07 3.88
N ASN A 92 5.04 -3.74 2.92
CA ASN A 92 5.14 -3.48 1.47
C ASN A 92 4.09 -2.51 0.91
N LEU A 93 3.62 -1.51 1.68
CA LEU A 93 2.75 -0.45 1.15
C LEU A 93 3.56 0.76 0.67
N SER A 94 3.13 1.34 -0.46
CA SER A 94 3.63 2.63 -0.97
C SER A 94 3.31 3.78 0.02
N PRO A 95 4.09 4.88 0.02
CA PRO A 95 3.81 6.06 0.85
C PRO A 95 2.38 6.59 0.67
N GLU A 96 1.88 6.57 -0.56
CA GLU A 96 0.56 7.02 -0.98
C GLU A 96 -0.53 6.16 -0.33
N ARG A 97 -0.40 4.82 -0.39
CA ARG A 97 -1.33 3.88 0.27
C ARG A 97 -1.28 4.00 1.78
N LYS A 98 -0.08 4.13 2.39
CA LYS A 98 0.07 4.36 3.83
C LYS A 98 -0.65 5.65 4.25
N LYS A 99 -0.49 6.72 3.49
CA LYS A 99 -1.16 7.99 3.74
C LYS A 99 -2.69 7.91 3.56
N PHE A 100 -3.18 7.26 2.52
CA PHE A 100 -4.61 7.05 2.29
C PHE A 100 -5.26 6.25 3.43
N LEU A 101 -4.67 5.11 3.80
CA LEU A 101 -5.19 4.25 4.86
C LEU A 101 -5.13 4.91 6.24
N LEU A 102 -4.09 5.72 6.53
CA LEU A 102 -4.02 6.53 7.76
C LEU A 102 -5.15 7.57 7.83
N GLY A 103 -5.52 8.16 6.69
CA GLY A 103 -6.67 9.06 6.58
C GLY A 103 -7.99 8.34 6.85
N LYS A 104 -8.16 7.14 6.28
CA LYS A 104 -9.34 6.29 6.47
C LYS A 104 -9.47 5.69 7.86
N GLU A 105 -8.37 5.33 8.52
CA GLU A 105 -8.40 4.93 9.92
C GLU A 105 -8.90 6.10 10.80
N TYR A 106 -8.37 7.31 10.60
CA TYR A 106 -8.79 8.47 11.39
C TYR A 106 -10.25 8.88 11.13
N GLU A 107 -10.69 8.89 9.87
CA GLU A 107 -12.11 9.08 9.52
C GLU A 107 -13.02 8.05 10.21
N SER A 108 -12.67 6.76 10.13
CA SER A 108 -13.43 5.68 10.75
C SER A 108 -13.45 5.80 12.29
N ASN A 109 -12.34 6.16 12.92
CA ASN A 109 -12.29 6.41 14.36
C ASN A 109 -13.14 7.61 14.80
N LYS A 110 -13.28 8.68 13.98
CA LYS A 110 -14.21 9.78 14.28
C LYS A 110 -15.66 9.28 14.28
N LEU A 111 -16.04 8.51 13.27
CA LEU A 111 -17.40 7.98 13.11
C LEU A 111 -17.76 7.00 14.23
N ALA A 112 -16.81 6.14 14.64
CA ALA A 112 -16.95 5.24 15.78
C ALA A 112 -17.27 5.96 17.11
N VAL A 113 -16.70 7.15 17.32
CA VAL A 113 -16.89 7.98 18.52
C VAL A 113 -18.09 8.96 18.36
N GLY A 114 -18.89 8.82 17.30
CA GLY A 114 -20.10 9.61 17.07
C GLY A 114 -19.87 10.99 16.44
N GLY A 115 -18.75 11.17 15.73
CA GLY A 115 -18.54 12.28 14.82
C GLY A 115 -19.46 12.19 13.59
N GLN A 116 -19.81 13.33 12.98
CA GLN A 116 -20.61 13.36 11.76
C GLN A 116 -19.71 13.22 10.51
N PRO A 117 -20.07 12.39 9.52
CA PRO A 117 -19.32 12.30 8.27
C PRO A 117 -19.30 13.65 7.54
N GLY A 118 -18.14 14.00 6.98
CA GLY A 118 -17.92 15.21 6.17
C GLY A 118 -17.78 16.53 6.95
N ASN A 119 -18.24 16.63 8.19
CA ASN A 119 -18.22 17.87 8.96
C ASN A 119 -16.79 18.24 9.43
N CYS A 120 -16.24 19.33 8.89
CA CYS A 120 -14.95 19.89 9.30
C CYS A 120 -15.08 21.10 10.25
N ASN A 121 -16.31 21.53 10.57
CA ASN A 121 -16.56 22.60 11.52
C ASN A 121 -16.69 22.02 12.93
N LYS A 122 -16.04 22.69 13.89
CA LYS A 122 -16.09 22.33 15.32
C LYS A 122 -17.54 22.23 15.78
N VAL A 123 -17.98 21.02 16.16
CA VAL A 123 -19.31 20.80 16.76
C VAL A 123 -19.33 21.44 18.15
N ASN A 124 -19.81 22.68 18.24
CA ASN A 124 -20.11 23.33 19.51
C ASN A 124 -21.36 22.68 20.13
N ARG A 125 -21.19 21.52 20.78
CA ARG A 125 -22.18 21.06 21.77
C ARG A 125 -22.18 22.07 22.92
N CYS A 126 -23.35 22.57 23.28
CA CYS A 126 -23.54 23.65 24.25
C CYS A 126 -23.77 23.10 25.67
N ASP A 127 -22.92 22.16 26.10
CA ASP A 127 -22.88 21.66 27.47
C ASP A 127 -21.66 22.23 28.20
N GLN A 128 -21.84 22.59 29.46
CA GLN A 128 -20.86 23.37 30.22
C GLN A 128 -19.80 22.45 30.84
N ASN A 129 -18.52 22.73 30.52
CA ASN A 129 -17.28 22.15 31.07
C ASN A 129 -16.68 20.87 30.45
N ASP A 130 -17.22 20.28 29.38
CA ASP A 130 -16.52 19.23 28.61
C ASP A 130 -15.82 19.80 27.35
N HIS A 131 -14.53 20.14 27.48
CA HIS A 131 -13.81 20.92 26.47
C HIS A 131 -13.06 20.07 25.41
N ILE A 132 -13.68 19.89 24.24
CA ILE A 132 -13.00 19.87 22.91
C ILE A 132 -12.14 18.61 22.60
N ASP A 133 -12.05 17.63 23.51
CA ASP A 133 -10.94 16.67 23.49
C ASP A 133 -11.08 15.41 22.61
N SER A 134 -12.27 14.99 22.16
CA SER A 134 -12.44 13.70 21.48
C SER A 134 -11.66 13.58 20.16
N GLU A 135 -11.80 14.54 19.24
CA GLU A 135 -11.07 14.50 17.96
C GLU A 135 -9.56 14.69 18.13
N LYS A 136 -9.14 15.56 19.09
CA LYS A 136 -7.74 15.78 19.41
C LYS A 136 -7.09 14.48 19.90
N ARG A 137 -7.66 13.87 20.96
CA ARG A 137 -7.16 12.63 21.54
C ARG A 137 -7.19 11.48 20.53
N THR A 138 -8.17 11.42 19.63
CA THR A 138 -8.18 10.43 18.55
C THR A 138 -7.03 10.65 17.55
N CYS A 139 -6.80 11.88 17.06
CA CYS A 139 -5.72 12.13 16.10
C CYS A 139 -4.32 12.07 16.72
N GLU A 140 -4.21 12.35 18.03
CA GLU A 140 -2.98 12.26 18.82
C GLU A 140 -2.67 10.81 19.20
N ARG A 141 -3.70 9.99 19.51
CA ARG A 141 -3.54 8.54 19.68
C ARG A 141 -3.06 7.87 18.39
N ILE A 142 -3.73 8.10 17.25
CA ILE A 142 -3.35 7.52 15.96
C ILE A 142 -1.95 8.00 15.53
N ALA A 143 -1.60 9.26 15.84
CA ALA A 143 -0.26 9.79 15.65
C ALA A 143 0.81 8.99 16.43
N VAL A 144 0.57 8.71 17.72
CA VAL A 144 1.46 7.90 18.55
C VAL A 144 1.53 6.45 18.07
N GLU A 145 0.38 5.83 17.74
CA GLU A 145 0.30 4.43 17.30
C GLU A 145 1.10 4.16 16.00
N HIS A 146 1.18 5.14 15.09
CA HIS A 146 1.92 5.03 13.82
C HIS A 146 3.26 5.79 13.81
N GLY A 147 3.68 6.40 14.92
CA GLY A 147 4.94 7.15 15.00
C GLY A 147 5.00 8.42 14.13
N VAL A 148 3.85 9.04 13.84
CA VAL A 148 3.73 10.23 12.97
C VAL A 148 3.19 11.44 13.73
N GLY A 149 3.42 12.66 13.25
CA GLY A 149 2.81 13.86 13.86
C GLY A 149 1.29 13.93 13.63
N SER A 150 0.53 14.46 14.60
CA SER A 150 -0.94 14.65 14.46
C SER A 150 -1.33 15.58 13.30
N ALA A 151 -0.46 16.52 12.93
CA ALA A 151 -0.60 17.33 11.71
C ALA A 151 -0.43 16.52 10.40
N THR A 152 0.21 15.34 10.44
CA THR A 152 0.26 14.40 9.32
C THR A 152 -1.05 13.60 9.24
N VAL A 153 -1.58 13.11 10.37
CA VAL A 153 -2.90 12.43 10.42
C VAL A 153 -4.02 13.34 9.88
N ARG A 154 -4.04 14.63 10.27
CA ARG A 154 -5.01 15.61 9.75
C ARG A 154 -4.80 16.00 8.27
N ARG A 155 -3.60 15.77 7.70
CA ARG A 155 -3.35 15.91 6.25
C ARG A 155 -3.73 14.64 5.48
N ALA A 156 -3.54 13.47 6.09
CA ALA A 156 -3.98 12.18 5.57
C ALA A 156 -5.50 12.15 5.38
N GLU A 157 -6.29 12.63 6.35
CA GLU A 157 -7.76 12.77 6.23
C GLU A 157 -8.21 13.57 4.99
N LYS A 158 -7.57 14.71 4.75
CA LYS A 158 -7.89 15.56 3.58
C LYS A 158 -7.49 14.91 2.27
N TYR A 159 -6.37 14.18 2.27
CA TYR A 159 -5.86 13.46 1.11
C TYR A 159 -6.73 12.25 0.78
N SER A 160 -7.17 11.46 1.78
CA SER A 160 -8.10 10.35 1.54
C SER A 160 -9.42 10.86 0.96
N ARG A 161 -9.99 11.93 1.51
CA ARG A 161 -11.17 12.61 0.94
C ARG A 161 -10.96 13.10 -0.49
N GLY A 162 -9.75 13.53 -0.84
CA GLY A 162 -9.37 13.90 -2.20
C GLY A 162 -9.41 12.71 -3.17
N ILE A 163 -8.94 11.56 -2.71
CA ILE A 163 -8.98 10.29 -3.45
C ILE A 163 -10.41 9.73 -3.55
N ASP A 164 -11.23 9.79 -2.48
CA ASP A 164 -12.65 9.43 -2.55
C ASP A 164 -13.40 10.27 -3.59
N ALA A 165 -13.11 11.58 -3.63
CA ALA A 165 -13.71 12.51 -4.58
C ALA A 165 -13.27 12.26 -6.03
N ALA A 166 -12.09 11.66 -6.24
CA ALA A 166 -11.61 11.23 -7.54
C ALA A 166 -12.31 9.93 -7.99
N GLU A 167 -12.40 8.93 -7.12
CA GLU A 167 -13.09 7.65 -7.37
C GLU A 167 -14.59 7.83 -7.62
N GLU A 168 -15.24 8.79 -6.92
CA GLU A 168 -16.62 9.20 -7.18
C GLU A 168 -16.83 9.78 -8.59
N ALA A 169 -15.79 10.39 -9.17
CA ALA A 169 -15.86 11.03 -10.49
C ALA A 169 -15.43 10.10 -11.64
N VAL A 170 -14.42 9.26 -11.41
CA VAL A 170 -13.87 8.29 -12.36
C VAL A 170 -13.51 7.02 -11.58
N PRO A 171 -14.31 5.95 -11.67
CA PRO A 171 -13.98 4.67 -11.03
C PRO A 171 -12.62 4.14 -11.50
N GLY A 172 -11.79 3.67 -10.57
CA GLY A 172 -10.39 3.29 -10.80
C GLY A 172 -9.37 4.41 -10.58
N ALA A 173 -9.78 5.69 -10.53
CA ALA A 173 -8.85 6.79 -10.31
C ALA A 173 -8.16 6.74 -8.93
N GLN A 174 -8.78 6.13 -7.91
CA GLN A 174 -8.10 5.82 -6.65
C GLN A 174 -6.86 4.97 -6.89
N GLU A 175 -6.98 3.90 -7.67
CA GLU A 175 -5.89 2.96 -7.89
C GLU A 175 -4.80 3.57 -8.78
N GLU A 176 -5.17 4.33 -9.81
CA GLU A 176 -4.23 5.10 -10.64
C GLU A 176 -3.39 6.11 -9.83
N ILE A 177 -3.99 6.76 -8.82
CA ILE A 177 -3.29 7.67 -7.90
C ILE A 177 -2.40 6.88 -6.92
N LEU A 178 -2.92 5.82 -6.30
CA LEU A 178 -2.20 5.04 -5.27
C LEU A 178 -1.05 4.17 -5.81
N THR A 179 -1.04 3.90 -7.11
CA THR A 179 0.05 3.25 -7.86
C THR A 179 1.03 4.25 -8.50
N GLY A 180 0.72 5.55 -8.51
CA GLY A 180 1.58 6.60 -9.06
C GLY A 180 1.54 6.76 -10.58
N HIS A 181 0.53 6.19 -11.26
CA HIS A 181 0.26 6.47 -12.68
C HIS A 181 -0.17 7.94 -12.84
N ILE A 182 -1.13 8.40 -12.03
CA ILE A 182 -1.49 9.83 -11.94
C ILE A 182 -0.46 10.56 -11.07
N LYS A 183 0.43 11.32 -11.72
CA LYS A 183 1.44 12.15 -11.06
C LYS A 183 0.88 13.51 -10.66
N ALA A 184 0.03 13.52 -9.64
CA ALA A 184 -0.55 14.71 -9.00
C ALA A 184 0.15 15.01 -7.67
N THR A 185 0.13 16.27 -7.21
CA THR A 185 0.64 16.62 -5.87
C THR A 185 -0.41 16.41 -4.77
N ASP A 186 0.05 16.37 -3.53
CA ASP A 186 -0.79 16.31 -2.33
C ASP A 186 -1.86 17.41 -2.31
N GLU A 187 -1.50 18.64 -2.68
CA GLU A 187 -2.40 19.79 -2.73
C GLU A 187 -3.45 19.63 -3.83
N GLN A 188 -3.05 19.13 -5.02
CA GLN A 188 -3.95 18.88 -6.13
C GLN A 188 -5.00 17.83 -5.77
N ILE A 189 -4.58 16.71 -5.16
CA ILE A 189 -5.49 15.65 -4.72
C ILE A 189 -6.45 16.17 -3.64
N VAL A 190 -5.94 16.92 -2.65
CA VAL A 190 -6.78 17.55 -1.61
C VAL A 190 -7.80 18.56 -2.20
N ALA A 191 -7.44 19.27 -3.27
CA ALA A 191 -8.32 20.24 -3.92
C ALA A 191 -9.51 19.58 -4.64
N LEU A 192 -9.37 18.37 -5.19
CA LEU A 192 -10.47 17.64 -5.87
C LEU A 192 -11.72 17.49 -4.97
N ALA A 193 -11.54 17.28 -3.67
CA ALA A 193 -12.63 17.19 -2.69
C ALA A 193 -13.40 18.52 -2.45
N SER A 194 -12.92 19.62 -3.02
CA SER A 194 -13.53 20.96 -2.92
C SER A 194 -14.13 21.43 -4.26
N ILE A 195 -13.95 20.67 -5.34
CA ILE A 195 -14.36 21.00 -6.70
C ILE A 195 -15.71 20.31 -7.03
N PRO A 196 -16.60 20.95 -7.82
CA PRO A 196 -17.85 20.35 -8.30
C PRO A 196 -17.60 19.00 -8.99
N LYS A 197 -18.51 18.04 -8.82
CA LYS A 197 -18.34 16.66 -9.33
C LYS A 197 -18.14 16.62 -10.85
N GLU A 198 -18.75 17.60 -11.52
CA GLU A 198 -18.82 17.81 -12.96
C GLU A 198 -17.46 18.21 -13.56
N GLU A 199 -16.60 18.91 -12.80
CA GLU A 199 -15.27 19.35 -13.26
C GLU A 199 -14.16 18.34 -12.94
N ARG A 200 -14.35 17.48 -11.93
CA ARG A 200 -13.34 16.48 -11.51
C ARG A 200 -12.83 15.55 -12.63
N PRO A 201 -13.66 14.94 -13.51
CA PRO A 201 -13.14 14.02 -14.53
C PRO A 201 -12.22 14.73 -15.53
N ALA A 202 -12.56 15.95 -15.95
CA ALA A 202 -11.71 16.74 -16.85
C ALA A 202 -10.34 17.08 -16.23
N ILE A 203 -10.32 17.35 -14.92
CA ILE A 203 -9.08 17.62 -14.18
C ILE A 203 -8.25 16.33 -13.99
N LEU A 204 -8.90 15.18 -13.76
CA LEU A 204 -8.19 13.90 -13.65
C LEU A 204 -7.52 13.49 -14.96
N GLU A 205 -8.20 13.61 -16.10
CA GLU A 205 -7.61 13.37 -17.42
C GLU A 205 -6.44 14.34 -17.71
N GLU A 206 -6.53 15.60 -17.29
CA GLU A 206 -5.41 16.55 -17.37
C GLU A 206 -4.22 16.11 -16.49
N LEU A 207 -4.47 15.53 -15.32
CA LEU A 207 -3.43 15.01 -14.42
C LEU A 207 -2.82 13.67 -14.91
N LYS A 208 -3.49 12.91 -15.79
CA LYS A 208 -2.89 11.75 -16.48
C LYS A 208 -1.81 12.14 -17.49
N LYS A 209 -1.91 13.33 -18.11
CA LYS A 209 -0.91 13.81 -19.07
C LYS A 209 0.48 13.99 -18.42
N LYS A 210 1.53 13.87 -19.24
CA LYS A 210 2.91 14.19 -18.83
C LYS A 210 3.00 15.65 -18.41
N LYS A 211 3.85 15.96 -17.42
CA LYS A 211 3.94 17.30 -16.81
C LYS A 211 4.30 18.43 -17.78
N SER A 212 4.91 18.13 -18.92
CA SER A 212 5.20 19.07 -20.02
C SER A 212 3.98 19.45 -20.85
N ASP A 213 2.95 18.59 -20.85
CA ASP A 213 1.84 18.60 -21.81
C ASP A 213 0.51 18.98 -21.13
N ARG A 214 0.58 19.50 -19.90
CA ARG A 214 -0.56 19.87 -19.05
C ARG A 214 -0.97 21.33 -19.27
N ASP A 215 -2.27 21.57 -19.38
CA ASP A 215 -2.83 22.91 -19.36
C ASP A 215 -2.85 23.47 -17.92
N ASP A 216 -1.87 24.31 -17.61
CA ASP A 216 -1.78 25.01 -16.32
C ASP A 216 -3.02 25.89 -16.01
N THR A 217 -3.84 26.29 -16.99
CA THR A 217 -5.08 27.03 -16.76
C THR A 217 -6.23 26.15 -16.27
N VAL A 218 -6.20 24.84 -16.60
CA VAL A 218 -7.08 23.83 -15.99
C VAL A 218 -6.63 23.58 -14.55
N LEU A 219 -5.32 23.47 -14.33
CA LEU A 219 -4.74 23.24 -13.00
C LEU A 219 -4.75 24.49 -12.09
N GLU A 220 -4.91 25.70 -12.65
CA GLU A 220 -5.14 26.94 -11.90
C GLU A 220 -6.34 26.81 -10.94
N ARG A 221 -7.37 26.06 -11.35
CA ARG A 221 -8.59 25.80 -10.54
C ARG A 221 -8.35 24.91 -9.32
N LEU A 222 -7.22 24.19 -9.25
CA LEU A 222 -6.78 23.44 -8.07
C LEU A 222 -6.02 24.32 -7.05
N LYS A 223 -5.58 25.52 -7.44
CA LYS A 223 -4.87 26.43 -6.53
C LYS A 223 -5.89 27.00 -5.53
N PRO A 224 -5.66 26.93 -4.21
CA PRO A 224 -6.61 27.47 -3.24
C PRO A 224 -6.74 28.98 -3.43
N SER A 225 -7.98 29.48 -3.49
CA SER A 225 -8.26 30.90 -3.61
C SER A 225 -7.66 31.63 -2.41
N LYS A 226 -6.55 32.35 -2.64
CA LYS A 226 -5.93 33.17 -1.60
C LYS A 226 -6.96 34.22 -1.16
N PRO A 227 -7.40 34.25 0.11
CA PRO A 227 -8.15 35.39 0.60
C PRO A 227 -7.27 36.64 0.41
N PRO A 228 -7.85 37.78 0.01
CA PRO A 228 -7.06 38.97 -0.34
C PRO A 228 -6.17 39.36 0.84
N PRO A 229 -4.89 39.70 0.59
CA PRO A 229 -3.96 40.03 1.66
C PRO A 229 -4.50 41.23 2.44
N LYS A 230 -4.82 41.04 3.73
CA LYS A 230 -5.27 42.12 4.60
C LYS A 230 -4.29 43.29 4.48
N PRO A 231 -4.75 44.54 4.23
CA PRO A 231 -3.87 45.66 3.96
C PRO A 231 -2.94 45.88 5.16
N LYS A 232 -1.63 45.81 4.92
CA LYS A 232 -0.62 46.10 5.94
C LYS A 232 -0.68 47.59 6.28
N SER A 233 -0.94 47.92 7.54
CA SER A 233 -0.87 49.29 8.03
C SER A 233 0.55 49.85 7.88
N ALA A 234 0.66 50.97 7.18
CA ALA A 234 1.89 51.69 6.91
C ALA A 234 2.29 52.59 8.12
N PRO A 235 3.51 53.16 8.20
CA PRO A 235 4.30 53.03 9.42
C PRO A 235 4.50 54.34 10.20
N GLN A 236 4.56 54.24 11.53
CA GLN A 236 4.95 55.35 12.40
C GLN A 236 6.45 55.30 12.72
N LYS A 237 7.17 56.39 12.37
CA LYS A 237 8.54 56.67 12.82
C LYS A 237 8.51 57.48 14.12
N LYS A 238 9.49 57.24 15.01
CA LYS A 238 10.29 58.31 15.63
C LYS A 238 11.65 57.77 16.14
N LYS A 239 12.63 58.67 16.17
CA LYS A 239 14.09 58.55 16.46
C LYS A 239 14.39 59.60 17.58
N PRO A 240 15.63 59.83 18.11
CA PRO A 240 16.91 59.08 18.13
C PRO A 240 17.34 58.76 19.60
N THR A 241 18.57 58.39 20.02
CA THR A 241 19.99 58.34 19.50
C THR A 241 20.70 57.10 20.14
N ALA A 242 22.01 56.80 20.18
CA ALA A 242 23.32 57.40 19.82
C ALA A 242 23.94 56.66 18.59
N THR A 243 25.24 56.59 18.19
CA THR A 243 26.62 56.94 18.67
C THR A 243 27.27 56.02 19.73
N GLU A 244 28.49 55.47 19.58
CA GLU A 244 29.66 55.73 18.70
C GLU A 244 30.20 54.44 18.01
N ASN A 245 30.68 54.47 16.75
CA ASN A 245 32.10 54.45 16.24
C ASN A 245 32.93 53.22 16.73
N ASN A 246 33.75 52.45 15.97
CA ASN A 246 34.55 52.58 14.72
C ASN A 246 35.02 51.12 14.27
N THR A 247 35.75 50.79 13.17
CA THR A 247 35.87 51.27 11.75
C THR A 247 36.89 50.40 10.95
N THR A 248 36.72 50.24 9.62
CA THR A 248 37.69 49.75 8.56
C THR A 248 38.04 48.24 8.38
N SER A 249 37.45 47.65 7.32
CA SER A 249 38.00 46.98 6.09
C SER A 249 39.19 46.00 6.01
N GLN A 250 39.06 45.07 5.02
CA GLN A 250 40.09 44.35 4.21
C GLN A 250 40.91 43.23 4.90
N ALA A 251 41.50 42.22 4.22
CA ALA A 251 41.73 42.01 2.77
C ALA A 251 41.44 40.54 2.29
N GLU A 252 42.09 40.09 1.20
CA GLU A 252 41.63 39.06 0.26
C GLU A 252 42.34 37.68 0.31
N GLN A 253 41.90 36.81 -0.62
CA GLN A 253 42.35 35.47 -1.08
C GLN A 253 43.86 35.35 -1.47
N PRO A 254 44.47 34.15 -1.77
CA PRO A 254 43.94 33.13 -2.73
C PRO A 254 44.31 31.61 -2.63
N GLU A 255 43.48 30.83 -3.34
CA GLU A 255 43.67 29.62 -4.20
C GLU A 255 44.57 28.37 -3.90
N THR A 256 44.19 27.31 -4.65
CA THR A 256 44.61 25.89 -4.81
C THR A 256 45.99 25.69 -5.53
N PRO A 257 46.58 24.48 -5.84
CA PRO A 257 45.95 23.17 -6.19
C PRO A 257 46.73 21.83 -5.96
N VAL A 258 46.27 20.75 -6.65
CA VAL A 258 46.97 19.50 -7.09
C VAL A 258 46.73 18.17 -6.31
N GLN A 259 46.14 17.20 -7.06
CA GLN A 259 46.36 15.73 -7.25
C GLN A 259 47.29 14.91 -6.28
N GLU A 260 47.29 13.55 -6.19
CA GLU A 260 46.88 12.47 -7.12
C GLU A 260 46.76 11.04 -6.45
N THR A 261 46.22 10.06 -7.20
CA THR A 261 46.52 8.59 -7.23
C THR A 261 46.16 7.64 -6.05
N ILE A 262 45.87 6.39 -6.43
CA ILE A 262 45.31 5.22 -5.72
C ILE A 262 46.40 4.27 -5.16
N THR A 263 46.21 3.68 -3.96
CA THR A 263 46.53 2.24 -3.69
C THR A 263 45.95 1.67 -2.38
N GLU A 264 45.56 0.38 -2.46
CA GLU A 264 45.61 -0.72 -1.47
C GLU A 264 44.99 -0.65 -0.05
N SER A 265 44.41 -1.79 0.36
CA SER A 265 43.93 -2.10 1.71
C SER A 265 44.58 -3.39 2.23
N PRO A 266 45.08 -3.41 3.47
CA PRO A 266 45.35 -4.64 4.23
C PRO A 266 44.53 -4.65 5.57
N PRO A 267 44.57 -5.69 6.42
CA PRO A 267 43.50 -6.70 6.44
C PRO A 267 42.76 -6.78 7.78
N GLU A 268 41.86 -7.77 7.92
CA GLU A 268 41.08 -8.06 9.12
C GLU A 268 41.95 -8.58 10.28
N GLU A 269 41.68 -8.11 11.52
CA GLU A 269 42.15 -8.73 12.76
C GLU A 269 40.97 -9.20 13.62
N GLU A 270 41.15 -10.34 14.28
CA GLU A 270 40.13 -11.09 15.01
C GLU A 270 40.01 -10.63 16.47
N ILE A 271 38.88 -10.03 16.84
CA ILE A 271 38.71 -9.36 18.15
C ILE A 271 38.05 -10.32 19.18
N GLU A 272 38.85 -11.01 20.00
CA GLU A 272 38.33 -11.74 21.16
C GLU A 272 37.91 -10.77 22.30
N PRO A 273 36.64 -10.80 22.76
CA PRO A 273 36.18 -9.92 23.85
C PRO A 273 36.48 -10.51 25.23
N THR A 274 37.68 -10.26 25.76
CA THR A 274 37.99 -10.60 27.17
C THR A 274 37.14 -9.77 28.14
N SER A 275 36.27 -10.43 28.91
CA SER A 275 35.30 -9.76 29.79
C SER A 275 35.53 -10.05 31.27
N ASN A 276 36.21 -9.13 31.95
CA ASN A 276 36.41 -9.16 33.41
C ASN A 276 35.18 -8.62 34.14
N ALA A 277 34.12 -9.44 34.26
CA ALA A 277 32.90 -9.10 34.99
C ALA A 277 32.60 -10.10 36.13
N PRO A 278 31.99 -9.69 37.28
CA PRO A 278 31.78 -10.58 38.42
C PRO A 278 30.83 -11.76 38.13
N PRO A 279 31.05 -12.93 38.75
CA PRO A 279 30.38 -14.19 38.37
C PRO A 279 28.88 -14.24 38.66
N SER A 280 28.31 -13.29 39.40
CA SER A 280 26.88 -13.28 39.78
C SER A 280 25.91 -12.85 38.66
N PHE A 281 26.40 -12.32 37.53
CA PHE A 281 25.53 -11.85 36.45
C PHE A 281 25.31 -12.87 35.31
N LEU A 282 26.21 -13.83 35.12
CA LEU A 282 26.19 -14.73 33.95
C LEU A 282 25.14 -15.87 34.04
N GLN A 283 24.58 -16.13 35.22
CA GLN A 283 23.69 -17.28 35.44
C GLN A 283 22.21 -17.01 35.10
N SER A 284 21.82 -15.76 34.81
CA SER A 284 20.44 -15.39 34.47
C SER A 284 20.12 -15.39 32.96
N ILE A 285 21.15 -15.42 32.10
CA ILE A 285 20.99 -15.31 30.63
C ILE A 285 21.32 -16.63 29.91
N GLN A 286 21.80 -17.66 30.62
CA GLN A 286 21.86 -19.04 30.09
C GLN A 286 20.46 -19.66 30.04
N GLY A 287 19.70 -19.32 29.00
CA GLY A 287 18.44 -19.98 28.67
C GLY A 287 18.64 -21.49 28.57
N HIS A 288 17.78 -22.27 29.23
CA HIS A 288 17.95 -23.72 29.36
C HIS A 288 18.12 -24.40 27.99
N LYS A 289 19.35 -24.87 27.69
CA LYS A 289 19.60 -25.87 26.66
C LYS A 289 18.89 -27.16 27.07
N ARG A 290 17.60 -27.28 26.70
CA ARG A 290 16.94 -28.59 26.62
C ARG A 290 17.76 -29.44 25.67
N HIS A 291 18.33 -30.51 26.20
CA HIS A 291 18.99 -31.50 25.37
C HIS A 291 17.90 -32.12 24.48
N LEU A 292 18.01 -31.97 23.15
CA LEU A 292 17.06 -32.59 22.23
C LEU A 292 17.09 -34.10 22.47
N SER A 293 15.91 -34.71 22.61
CA SER A 293 15.80 -36.16 22.65
C SER A 293 16.19 -36.75 21.28
N GLU A 294 16.52 -38.03 21.22
CA GLU A 294 16.78 -38.68 19.93
C GLU A 294 15.53 -38.66 19.01
N GLU A 295 14.32 -38.61 19.59
CA GLU A 295 13.08 -38.39 18.83
C GLU A 295 12.99 -36.97 18.25
N ASP A 296 13.34 -35.93 19.03
CA ASP A 296 13.38 -34.55 18.54
C ASP A 296 14.40 -34.38 17.43
N LYS A 297 15.59 -35.00 17.58
CA LYS A 297 16.63 -35.02 16.54
C LYS A 297 16.14 -35.76 15.30
N ALA A 298 15.53 -36.94 15.44
CA ALA A 298 15.00 -37.70 14.30
C ALA A 298 13.89 -36.93 13.57
N ARG A 299 13.00 -36.23 14.29
CA ARG A 299 11.96 -35.38 13.70
C ARG A 299 12.52 -34.13 13.02
N LEU A 300 13.59 -33.53 13.57
CA LEU A 300 14.31 -32.45 12.92
C LEU A 300 15.07 -32.92 11.68
N GLN A 301 15.74 -34.06 11.74
CA GLN A 301 16.44 -34.67 10.61
C GLN A 301 15.46 -34.98 9.48
N ALA A 302 14.36 -35.69 9.76
CA ALA A 302 13.31 -35.94 8.77
C ALA A 302 12.68 -34.65 8.21
N SER A 303 12.59 -33.58 9.01
CA SER A 303 12.14 -32.26 8.56
C SER A 303 13.17 -31.51 7.70
N VAL A 304 14.46 -31.80 7.86
CA VAL A 304 15.56 -31.26 7.03
C VAL A 304 15.64 -32.07 5.73
N ASP A 305 15.63 -33.40 5.81
CA ASP A 305 15.64 -34.30 4.66
C ASP A 305 14.43 -34.05 3.76
N ALA A 306 13.22 -33.84 4.31
CA ALA A 306 12.03 -33.46 3.55
C ALA A 306 12.11 -32.07 2.88
N ARG A 307 13.08 -31.22 3.25
CA ARG A 307 13.38 -29.94 2.58
C ARG A 307 14.49 -30.05 1.54
N TYR A 308 15.26 -31.14 1.54
CA TYR A 308 16.35 -31.40 0.61
C TYR A 308 16.12 -32.62 -0.30
N GLN A 309 14.95 -33.29 -0.22
CA GLN A 309 14.49 -34.13 -1.31
C GLN A 309 14.26 -33.25 -2.54
N ASP A 310 14.77 -33.70 -3.69
CA ASP A 310 14.51 -33.04 -4.98
C ASP A 310 13.01 -32.85 -5.16
N LYS A 311 12.62 -31.64 -5.60
CA LYS A 311 11.21 -31.28 -5.82
C LYS A 311 10.56 -32.37 -6.68
N ALA A 312 9.55 -33.05 -6.12
CA ALA A 312 8.93 -34.22 -6.72
C ALA A 312 8.65 -33.99 -8.21
N ALA A 313 9.30 -34.80 -9.05
CA ALA A 313 9.40 -34.57 -10.50
C ALA A 313 8.02 -34.24 -11.07
N ALA A 314 7.93 -33.07 -11.72
CA ALA A 314 6.69 -32.30 -11.86
C ALA A 314 5.50 -33.18 -12.28
N THR A 315 4.64 -33.47 -11.30
CA THR A 315 3.49 -34.37 -11.50
C THR A 315 2.63 -33.83 -12.64
N GLY A 316 2.12 -34.69 -13.53
CA GLY A 316 1.41 -34.23 -14.74
C GLY A 316 0.27 -33.22 -14.47
N SER A 317 -0.36 -33.27 -13.30
CA SER A 317 -1.35 -32.26 -12.86
C SER A 317 -0.79 -30.84 -12.75
N ILE A 318 0.49 -30.66 -12.39
CA ILE A 318 1.16 -29.36 -12.30
C ILE A 318 1.39 -28.82 -13.71
N MET A 319 1.97 -29.63 -14.60
CA MET A 319 2.20 -29.27 -16.00
C MET A 319 0.89 -28.94 -16.74
N LEU A 320 -0.21 -29.63 -16.41
CA LEU A 320 -1.55 -29.30 -16.93
C LEU A 320 -2.07 -27.96 -16.42
N CYS A 321 -1.79 -27.57 -15.18
CA CYS A 321 -2.13 -26.24 -14.67
C CYS A 321 -1.29 -25.14 -15.33
N GLU A 322 -0.01 -25.41 -15.63
CA GLU A 322 0.85 -24.49 -16.40
C GLU A 322 0.34 -24.30 -17.83
N LEU A 323 -0.05 -25.38 -18.51
CA LEU A 323 -0.66 -25.32 -19.85
C LEU A 323 -2.00 -24.56 -19.85
N GLN A 324 -2.84 -24.75 -18.83
CA GLN A 324 -4.07 -23.98 -18.65
C GLN A 324 -3.77 -22.49 -18.45
N GLY A 325 -2.87 -22.14 -17.52
CA GLY A 325 -2.48 -20.75 -17.25
C GLY A 325 -1.90 -20.05 -18.49
N ALA A 326 -1.05 -20.74 -19.26
CA ALA A 326 -0.52 -20.20 -20.52
C ALA A 326 -1.62 -19.96 -21.58
N THR A 327 -2.67 -20.78 -21.59
CA THR A 327 -3.83 -20.62 -22.49
C THR A 327 -4.71 -19.43 -22.07
N GLU A 328 -4.97 -19.27 -20.78
CA GLU A 328 -5.75 -18.15 -20.22
C GLU A 328 -5.02 -16.82 -20.40
N GLU A 329 -3.71 -16.78 -20.15
CA GLU A 329 -2.86 -15.59 -20.32
C GLU A 329 -2.75 -15.14 -21.80
N PHE A 330 -2.68 -16.10 -22.73
CA PHE A 330 -2.75 -15.81 -24.17
C PHE A 330 -4.06 -15.10 -24.54
N ILE A 331 -5.21 -15.64 -24.08
CA ILE A 331 -6.54 -15.07 -24.33
C ILE A 331 -6.65 -13.68 -23.70
N PHE A 332 -6.15 -13.50 -22.47
CA PHE A 332 -6.18 -12.22 -21.77
C PHE A 332 -5.39 -11.14 -22.53
N ARG A 333 -4.11 -11.38 -22.86
CA ARG A 333 -3.29 -10.38 -23.57
C ARG A 333 -3.85 -10.00 -24.93
N TRP A 334 -4.41 -10.95 -25.68
CA TRP A 334 -5.02 -10.65 -26.98
C TRP A 334 -6.29 -9.81 -26.84
N ASN A 335 -7.13 -10.08 -25.83
CA ASN A 335 -8.28 -9.23 -25.53
C ASN A 335 -7.89 -7.81 -25.11
N VAL A 336 -6.84 -7.66 -24.27
CA VAL A 336 -6.33 -6.33 -23.86
C VAL A 336 -5.85 -5.55 -25.09
N ILE A 337 -5.01 -6.15 -25.95
CA ILE A 337 -4.52 -5.50 -27.18
C ILE A 337 -5.68 -5.04 -28.08
N PHE A 338 -6.72 -5.85 -28.25
CA PHE A 338 -7.88 -5.48 -29.07
C PHE A 338 -8.82 -4.45 -28.44
N GLN A 339 -8.75 -4.25 -27.11
CA GLN A 339 -9.52 -3.22 -26.39
C GLN A 339 -8.77 -1.88 -26.32
N GLU A 340 -7.47 -1.90 -26.03
CA GLU A 340 -6.62 -0.71 -25.92
C GLU A 340 -6.17 -0.16 -27.28
N HIS A 341 -6.03 -1.04 -28.28
CA HIS A 341 -5.56 -0.71 -29.64
C HIS A 341 -6.52 -1.26 -30.71
N PRO A 342 -7.78 -0.76 -30.78
CA PRO A 342 -8.77 -1.23 -31.77
C PRO A 342 -8.37 -0.88 -33.21
N ASP A 343 -7.48 0.10 -33.40
CA ASP A 343 -6.89 0.47 -34.69
C ASP A 343 -6.11 -0.69 -35.34
N VAL A 344 -5.50 -1.58 -34.53
CA VAL A 344 -4.80 -2.80 -34.96
C VAL A 344 -5.75 -3.77 -35.71
N LEU A 345 -7.05 -3.73 -35.41
CA LEU A 345 -8.10 -4.46 -36.15
C LEU A 345 -8.64 -3.71 -37.38
N THR A 346 -8.21 -2.46 -37.60
CA THR A 346 -8.62 -1.62 -38.75
C THR A 346 -7.50 -1.42 -39.77
N ASP A 347 -6.22 -1.41 -39.37
CA ASP A 347 -5.12 -1.38 -40.33
C ASP A 347 -5.08 -2.68 -41.16
N LYS A 348 -4.58 -2.58 -42.39
CA LYS A 348 -4.46 -3.69 -43.33
C LYS A 348 -3.19 -4.52 -43.09
N THR A 349 -2.13 -3.91 -42.60
CA THR A 349 -0.85 -4.56 -42.29
C THR A 349 -0.94 -5.32 -40.98
N CYS A 350 -1.42 -4.67 -39.92
CA CYS A 350 -1.67 -5.28 -38.62
C CYS A 350 -2.60 -6.50 -38.74
N ARG A 351 -3.73 -6.37 -39.45
CA ARG A 351 -4.63 -7.51 -39.69
C ARG A 351 -3.94 -8.68 -40.41
N LYS A 352 -3.10 -8.42 -41.42
CA LYS A 352 -2.34 -9.48 -42.10
C LYS A 352 -1.42 -10.22 -41.13
N THR A 353 -0.69 -9.49 -40.28
CA THR A 353 0.20 -10.08 -39.27
C THR A 353 -0.58 -10.84 -38.18
N ILE A 354 -1.78 -10.39 -37.79
CA ILE A 354 -2.66 -11.12 -36.88
C ILE A 354 -3.07 -12.48 -37.48
N PHE A 355 -3.48 -12.51 -38.76
CA PHE A 355 -3.79 -13.78 -39.43
C PHE A 355 -2.57 -14.70 -39.50
N GLU A 356 -1.38 -14.19 -39.84
CA GLU A 356 -0.14 -14.98 -39.87
C GLU A 356 0.23 -15.57 -38.49
N LEU A 357 -0.04 -14.83 -37.40
CA LEU A 357 0.12 -15.33 -36.04
C LEU A 357 -0.91 -16.40 -35.68
N LEU A 358 -2.19 -16.19 -36.02
CA LEU A 358 -3.28 -17.16 -35.79
C LEU A 358 -3.04 -18.47 -36.56
N ASP A 359 -2.65 -18.39 -37.82
CA ASP A 359 -2.30 -19.56 -38.64
C ASP A 359 -1.09 -20.29 -38.05
N ARG A 360 -0.04 -19.58 -37.62
CA ARG A 360 1.13 -20.19 -36.98
C ARG A 360 0.77 -20.94 -35.70
N MET A 361 -0.08 -20.37 -34.85
CA MET A 361 -0.52 -21.01 -33.60
C MET A 361 -1.47 -22.19 -33.87
N THR A 362 -2.40 -22.05 -34.82
CA THR A 362 -3.33 -23.12 -35.22
C THR A 362 -2.56 -24.32 -35.77
N ASN A 363 -1.55 -24.10 -36.62
CA ASN A 363 -0.69 -25.15 -37.13
C ASN A 363 0.13 -25.82 -36.01
N TYR A 364 0.70 -25.05 -35.08
CA TYR A 364 1.44 -25.62 -33.94
C TYR A 364 0.56 -26.48 -33.01
N LEU A 365 -0.64 -26.00 -32.66
CA LEU A 365 -1.61 -26.77 -31.87
C LEU A 365 -2.09 -28.02 -32.61
N LYS A 366 -2.23 -27.95 -33.94
CA LYS A 366 -2.51 -29.12 -34.78
C LYS A 366 -1.36 -30.14 -34.73
N THR A 367 -0.11 -29.72 -34.88
CA THR A 367 1.07 -30.60 -34.75
C THR A 367 1.15 -31.26 -33.37
N ILE A 368 0.88 -30.52 -32.27
CA ILE A 368 0.78 -31.13 -30.93
C ILE A 368 -0.31 -32.22 -30.92
N LYS A 369 -1.49 -31.93 -31.45
CA LYS A 369 -2.63 -32.86 -31.47
C LYS A 369 -2.42 -34.07 -32.40
N GLU A 370 -1.54 -33.98 -33.39
CA GLU A 370 -1.26 -35.06 -34.34
C GLU A 370 0.02 -35.87 -34.01
N GLU A 371 0.92 -35.33 -33.16
CA GLU A 371 2.19 -36.00 -32.81
C GLU A 371 2.41 -36.27 -31.30
N LYS A 372 1.55 -35.77 -30.40
CA LYS A 372 1.80 -35.79 -28.93
C LYS A 372 0.57 -36.19 -28.09
N LEU A 373 -0.59 -36.38 -28.71
CA LEU A 373 -1.88 -36.72 -28.09
C LEU A 373 -2.57 -37.86 -28.87
#